data_AF-A0A926C6I6-F1
#
_entry.id   AF-A0A926C6I6-F1
#
_cell.length_a   1.000
_cell.length_b   1.000
_cell.length_c   1.000
_cell.angle_alpha   90.00
_cell.angle_beta   90.00
_cell.angle_gamma   90.00
#
_symmetry.space_group_name_H-M   'P 1'
#
loop_
_entity.id
_entity.type
_entity.pdbx_description
1 polymer ?
#
loop_
_entity_poly.entity_id
_entity_poly.type
_entity_poly.pdbx_seq_one_letter_code
_entity_poly.pdbx_strand_id
1 'polypeptide(L)'
;TLATRTEFTLLLVRVSVGTGQLSAGLQRLNRVLALPVRSLPGTLYTQARLLNLLLHARLGNADYLTYALRSVGRKRKTGDPTPAGEQFVGELLRQWLGGRLRADSIPQIDAFSGSPADHQLLRNLDLLAWIRSILNAKS
;
A
#
# COMPACT_ATOMS: atom_id res chain seq x y z
N THR A 1 20.36 3.65 -12.51
CA THR A 1 20.44 4.71 -11.47
C THR A 1 19.89 4.16 -10.15
N LEU A 2 19.95 4.92 -9.04
CA LEU A 2 19.30 4.52 -7.77
C LEU A 2 17.78 4.30 -7.96
N ALA A 3 17.15 5.11 -8.80
CA ALA A 3 15.75 4.95 -9.19
C ALA A 3 15.49 3.58 -9.85
N THR A 4 16.26 3.20 -10.88
CA THR A 4 16.11 1.89 -11.55
C THR A 4 16.26 0.71 -10.58
N ARG A 5 17.23 0.78 -9.65
CA ARG A 5 17.42 -0.27 -8.63
C ARG A 5 16.23 -0.35 -7.68
N THR A 6 15.65 0.80 -7.35
CA THR A 6 14.45 0.87 -6.49
C THR A 6 13.25 0.30 -7.20
N GLU A 7 13.01 0.67 -8.46
CA GLU A 7 11.93 0.12 -9.29
C GLU A 7 12.02 -1.39 -9.40
N PHE A 8 13.21 -1.91 -9.68
CA PHE A 8 13.46 -3.36 -9.73
C PHE A 8 13.19 -4.02 -8.36
N THR A 9 13.62 -3.38 -7.27
CA THR A 9 13.36 -3.90 -5.92
C THR A 9 11.85 -3.93 -5.63
N LEU A 10 11.11 -2.88 -5.98
CA LEU A 10 9.66 -2.84 -5.81
C LEU A 10 8.97 -3.92 -6.65
N LEU A 11 9.46 -4.21 -7.86
CA LEU A 11 8.97 -5.33 -8.65
C LEU A 11 9.19 -6.68 -7.95
N LEU A 12 10.36 -6.92 -7.37
CA LEU A 12 10.62 -8.14 -6.58
C LEU A 12 9.72 -8.24 -5.34
N VAL A 13 9.42 -7.11 -4.69
CA VAL A 13 8.45 -7.11 -3.57
C VAL A 13 7.07 -7.54 -4.05
N ARG A 14 6.62 -7.06 -5.22
CA ARG A 14 5.32 -7.47 -5.80
C ARG A 14 5.28 -8.96 -6.14
N VAL A 15 6.36 -9.51 -6.69
CA VAL A 15 6.49 -10.96 -6.91
C VAL A 15 6.41 -11.72 -5.58
N SER A 16 7.07 -11.21 -4.53
CA SER A 16 7.00 -11.81 -3.19
C SER A 16 5.57 -11.79 -2.63
N VAL A 17 4.82 -10.71 -2.88
CA VAL A 17 3.40 -10.60 -2.51
C VAL A 17 2.55 -11.63 -3.26
N GLY A 18 2.69 -11.71 -4.59
CA GLY A 18 1.93 -12.64 -5.43
C GLY A 18 2.23 -14.12 -5.16
N THR A 19 3.41 -14.42 -4.60
CA THR A 19 3.83 -15.78 -4.22
C THR A 19 3.66 -16.09 -2.74
N GLY A 20 3.03 -15.19 -1.96
CA GLY A 20 2.80 -15.39 -0.53
C GLY A 20 4.05 -15.24 0.36
N GLN A 21 5.21 -14.87 -0.19
CA GLN A 21 6.46 -14.67 0.53
C GLN A 21 6.53 -13.29 1.20
N LEU A 22 5.52 -12.97 2.02
CA LEU A 22 5.30 -11.62 2.56
C LEU A 22 6.47 -11.11 3.40
N SER A 23 7.06 -11.94 4.25
CA SER A 23 8.21 -11.56 5.10
C SER A 23 9.45 -11.20 4.27
N ALA A 24 9.71 -11.96 3.19
CA ALA A 24 10.82 -11.67 2.28
C ALA A 24 10.57 -10.36 1.50
N GLY A 25 9.33 -10.13 1.06
CA GLY A 25 8.91 -8.88 0.46
C GLY A 25 9.10 -7.69 1.41
N LEU A 26 8.69 -7.81 2.66
CA LEU A 26 8.85 -6.77 3.68
C LEU A 26 10.33 -6.47 3.97
N GLN A 27 11.17 -7.50 4.08
CA GLN A 27 12.60 -7.29 4.30
C GLN A 27 13.24 -6.51 3.14
N ARG A 28 12.90 -6.83 1.89
CA ARG A 28 13.37 -6.09 0.71
C ARG A 28 12.87 -4.65 0.72
N LEU A 29 11.61 -4.45 1.06
CA LEU A 29 11.00 -3.12 1.08
C LEU A 29 11.60 -2.22 2.17
N ASN A 30 11.88 -2.77 3.35
CA ASN A 30 12.51 -2.02 4.43
C ASN A 30 13.90 -1.51 4.05
N ARG A 31 14.65 -2.22 3.20
CA ARG A 31 15.92 -1.72 2.66
C ARG A 31 15.74 -0.50 1.77
N VAL A 32 14.65 -0.44 0.99
CA VAL A 32 14.31 0.74 0.18
C VAL A 32 13.92 1.92 1.09
N LEU A 33 13.10 1.66 2.11
CA LEU A 33 12.64 2.69 3.04
C LEU A 33 13.73 3.22 3.99
N ALA A 34 14.82 2.46 4.17
CA ALA A 34 16.00 2.89 4.91
C ALA A 34 16.88 3.89 4.12
N LEU A 35 16.66 4.04 2.81
CA LEU A 35 17.38 5.04 2.01
C LEU A 35 16.97 6.46 2.43
N PRO A 36 17.89 7.45 2.39
CA PRO A 36 17.54 8.83 2.68
C PRO A 36 16.39 9.31 1.79
N VAL A 37 15.37 9.96 2.36
CA VAL A 37 14.15 10.38 1.62
C VAL A 37 14.48 11.20 0.37
N ARG A 38 15.51 12.06 0.44
CA ARG A 38 15.98 12.91 -0.68
C ARG A 38 16.61 12.13 -1.84
N SER A 39 16.92 10.85 -1.63
CA SER A 39 17.58 10.00 -2.64
C SER A 39 16.60 9.32 -3.59
N LEU A 40 15.30 9.32 -3.26
CA LEU A 40 14.26 8.70 -4.07
C LEU A 40 13.36 9.76 -4.72
N PRO A 41 12.99 9.58 -6.00
CA PRO A 41 11.87 10.30 -6.60
C PRO A 41 10.62 10.16 -5.73
N GLY A 42 9.89 11.26 -5.53
CA GLY A 42 8.71 11.30 -4.64
C GLY A 42 7.70 10.18 -4.94
N THR A 43 7.45 9.90 -6.22
CA THR A 43 6.55 8.81 -6.65
C THR A 43 7.02 7.43 -6.18
N LEU A 44 8.32 7.12 -6.26
CA LEU A 44 8.86 5.83 -5.81
C LEU A 44 8.80 5.70 -4.29
N TYR A 45 9.05 6.80 -3.58
CA TYR A 45 8.91 6.83 -2.12
C TYR A 45 7.45 6.59 -1.69
N THR A 46 6.48 7.23 -2.34
CA THR A 46 5.05 7.00 -2.08
C THR A 46 4.64 5.56 -2.36
N GLN A 47 5.06 4.99 -3.51
CA GLN A 47 4.80 3.59 -3.83
C GLN A 47 5.39 2.64 -2.77
N ALA A 48 6.63 2.87 -2.35
CA ALA A 48 7.28 2.05 -1.33
C ALA A 48 6.53 2.11 0.01
N ARG A 49 6.09 3.30 0.43
CA ARG A 49 5.32 3.47 1.67
C ARG A 49 3.96 2.78 1.62
N LEU A 50 3.24 2.90 0.51
CA LEU A 50 1.94 2.24 0.35
C LEU A 50 2.06 0.72 0.33
N LEU A 51 3.06 0.20 -0.38
CA LEU A 51 3.34 -1.23 -0.41
C LEU A 51 3.71 -1.77 0.98
N ASN A 52 4.36 -0.93 1.80
CA ASN A 52 4.70 -1.28 3.17
C ASN A 52 3.46 -1.40 4.05
N LEU A 53 2.54 -0.43 3.97
CA LEU A 53 1.28 -0.50 4.70
C LEU A 53 0.49 -1.76 4.32
N LEU A 54 0.40 -2.08 3.03
CA LEU A 54 -0.31 -3.29 2.58
C LEU A 54 0.37 -4.59 3.00
N LEU A 55 1.70 -4.66 2.98
CA LEU A 55 2.42 -5.83 3.48
C LEU A 55 2.15 -6.05 4.97
N HIS A 56 2.18 -4.97 5.77
CA HIS A 56 1.80 -5.07 7.17
C HIS A 56 0.34 -5.50 7.35
N ALA A 57 -0.57 -5.10 6.45
CA ALA A 57 -1.98 -5.52 6.49
C ALA A 57 -2.12 -7.02 6.22
N ARG A 58 -1.44 -7.50 5.16
CA ARG A 58 -1.42 -8.92 4.78
C ARG A 58 -0.76 -9.80 5.84
N LEU A 59 0.19 -9.26 6.60
CA LEU A 59 0.83 -9.94 7.73
C LEU A 59 0.01 -9.87 9.03
N GLY A 60 -1.15 -9.20 9.04
CA GLY A 60 -1.98 -9.05 10.25
C GLY A 60 -1.43 -8.08 11.29
N ASN A 61 -0.45 -7.23 10.93
CA ASN A 61 0.21 -6.29 11.83
C ASN A 61 -0.66 -5.05 12.11
N ALA A 62 -1.80 -5.24 12.79
CA ALA A 62 -2.80 -4.20 13.03
C ALA A 62 -2.30 -3.02 13.87
N ASP A 63 -1.46 -3.28 14.88
CA ASP A 63 -0.91 -2.23 15.77
C ASP A 63 0.00 -1.28 14.99
N TYR A 64 0.93 -1.84 14.21
CA TYR A 64 1.79 -1.07 13.32
C TYR A 64 0.98 -0.20 12.37
N LEU A 65 -0.04 -0.79 11.74
CA LEU A 65 -0.88 -0.08 10.79
C LEU A 65 -1.68 1.05 11.42
N THR A 66 -2.22 0.82 12.60
CA THR A 66 -2.94 1.85 13.37
C THR A 66 -2.04 3.06 13.63
N TYR A 67 -0.80 2.82 14.06
CA TYR A 67 0.18 3.87 14.25
C TYR A 67 0.55 4.59 12.94
N ALA A 68 0.87 3.82 11.89
CA ALA A 68 1.34 4.36 10.63
C ALA A 68 0.26 5.21 9.93
N LEU A 69 -1.00 4.77 9.93
CA LEU A 69 -2.12 5.51 9.34
C LEU A 69 -2.47 6.79 10.11
N ARG A 70 -2.34 6.79 11.44
CA ARG A 70 -2.48 8.01 12.26
C ARG A 70 -1.40 9.03 11.92
N SER A 71 -0.16 8.58 11.71
CA SER A 71 0.96 9.44 11.31
C SER A 71 0.73 10.09 9.94
N VAL A 72 0.27 9.31 8.95
CA VAL A 72 -0.10 9.82 7.61
C VAL A 72 -1.25 10.82 7.70
N GLY A 73 -2.29 10.53 8.49
CA GLY A 73 -3.45 11.41 8.66
C GLY A 73 -3.08 12.77 9.26
N ARG A 74 -2.10 12.83 10.17
CA ARG A 74 -1.62 14.10 10.73
C ARG A 74 -0.93 14.98 9.68
N LYS A 75 -0.11 14.40 8.80
CA LYS A 75 0.56 15.13 7.70
C LYS A 75 -0.40 15.69 6.64
N ARG A 76 -1.59 15.11 6.50
CA ARG A 76 -2.63 15.67 5.61
C ARG A 76 -3.21 16.98 6.13
N LYS A 77 -3.36 17.11 7.45
CA LYS A 77 -3.91 18.32 8.06
C LYS A 77 -3.01 19.54 7.89
N THR A 78 -1.75 19.34 7.51
CA THR A 78 -0.76 20.41 7.29
C THR A 78 -0.68 20.90 5.84
N GLY A 79 -1.57 20.45 4.94
CA GLY A 79 -1.82 21.12 3.66
C GLY A 79 -1.23 20.47 2.40
N ASP A 80 -0.49 19.36 2.50
CA ASP A 80 0.05 18.69 1.31
C ASP A 80 -1.04 17.88 0.57
N PRO A 81 -1.27 18.13 -0.74
CA PRO A 81 -2.23 17.36 -1.53
C PRO A 81 -1.75 15.91 -1.63
N THR A 82 -2.53 15.00 -1.06
CA THR A 82 -2.24 13.56 -1.14
C THR A 82 -2.84 12.98 -2.43
N PRO A 83 -2.09 12.21 -3.24
CA PRO A 83 -2.62 11.57 -4.44
C PRO A 83 -3.85 10.71 -4.15
N ALA A 84 -4.83 10.72 -5.06
CA ALA A 84 -6.11 10.04 -4.89
C ALA A 84 -5.95 8.55 -4.57
N GLY A 85 -5.00 7.86 -5.21
CA GLY A 85 -4.74 6.43 -4.94
C GLY A 85 -4.23 6.18 -3.52
N GLU A 86 -3.40 7.07 -2.97
CA GLU A 86 -2.95 6.98 -1.56
C GLU A 86 -4.11 7.22 -0.59
N GLN A 87 -5.04 8.13 -0.93
CA GLN A 87 -6.25 8.34 -0.14
C GLN A 87 -7.13 7.09 -0.11
N PHE A 88 -7.37 6.52 -1.29
CA PHE A 88 -8.20 5.35 -1.46
C PHE A 88 -7.65 4.12 -0.72
N VAL A 89 -6.36 3.80 -0.91
CA VAL A 89 -5.71 2.69 -0.20
C VAL A 89 -5.73 2.90 1.32
N GLY A 90 -5.43 4.13 1.77
CA GLY A 90 -5.46 4.46 3.18
C GLY A 90 -6.84 4.28 3.82
N GLU A 91 -7.92 4.58 3.08
CA GLU A 91 -9.27 4.38 3.58
C GLU A 91 -9.66 2.92 3.67
N LEU A 92 -9.34 2.11 2.65
CA LEU A 92 -9.56 0.66 2.70
C LEU A 92 -8.83 0.00 3.86
N LEU A 93 -7.59 0.42 4.16
CA LEU A 93 -6.85 -0.07 5.32
C LEU A 93 -7.51 0.33 6.65
N ARG A 94 -8.10 1.53 6.75
CA ARG A 94 -8.87 1.94 7.95
C ARG A 94 -10.17 1.16 8.10
N GLN A 95 -10.87 0.89 6.99
CA GLN A 95 -12.05 0.04 7.00
C GLN A 95 -11.69 -1.38 7.46
N TRP A 96 -10.58 -1.94 6.96
CA TRP A 96 -10.07 -3.23 7.41
C TRP A 96 -9.75 -3.26 8.91
N LEU A 97 -8.96 -2.31 9.41
CA LEU A 97 -8.64 -2.20 10.85
C LEU A 97 -9.89 -2.06 11.73
N GLY A 98 -10.90 -1.33 11.26
CA GLY A 98 -12.16 -1.15 11.98
C GLY A 98 -13.15 -2.29 11.80
N GLY A 99 -12.80 -3.37 11.11
CA GLY A 99 -13.71 -4.49 10.81
C GLY A 99 -14.85 -4.12 9.83
N ARG A 100 -14.78 -2.94 9.20
CA ARG A 100 -15.82 -2.38 8.31
C ARG A 100 -15.57 -2.64 6.82
N LEU A 101 -14.50 -3.34 6.46
CA LEU A 101 -14.26 -3.76 5.07
C LEU A 101 -15.36 -4.75 4.64
N ARG A 102 -16.03 -4.45 3.53
CA ARG A 102 -17.26 -5.10 3.06
C ARG A 102 -17.15 -5.48 1.58
N ALA A 103 -18.09 -6.27 1.08
CA ALA A 103 -18.10 -6.73 -0.31
C ALA A 103 -18.24 -5.60 -1.34
N ASP A 104 -18.92 -4.50 -0.96
CA ASP A 104 -19.05 -3.28 -1.77
C ASP A 104 -17.72 -2.52 -1.95
N SER A 105 -16.68 -2.84 -1.17
CA SER A 105 -15.32 -2.33 -1.40
C SER A 105 -14.72 -2.82 -2.72
N ILE A 106 -15.19 -3.93 -3.30
CA ILE A 106 -14.71 -4.45 -4.60
C ILE A 106 -15.18 -3.52 -5.74
N PRO A 107 -16.48 -3.25 -5.92
CA PRO A 107 -16.96 -2.25 -6.90
C PRO A 107 -16.30 -0.88 -6.75
N GLN A 108 -15.93 -0.47 -5.53
CA GLN A 108 -15.23 0.80 -5.30
C GLN A 108 -13.83 0.83 -5.91
N ILE A 109 -13.13 -0.31 -6.03
CA ILE A 109 -11.85 -0.39 -6.74
C ILE A 109 -12.08 -0.21 -8.24
N ASP A 110 -13.11 -0.86 -8.79
CA ASP A 110 -13.40 -0.81 -10.23
C ASP A 110 -13.92 0.58 -10.65
N ALA A 111 -14.69 1.24 -9.78
CA ALA A 111 -15.22 2.59 -9.99
C ALA A 111 -14.25 3.72 -9.59
N PHE A 112 -13.06 3.40 -9.12
CA PHE A 112 -12.07 4.39 -8.71
C PHE A 112 -11.69 5.29 -9.89
N SER A 113 -11.83 6.60 -9.75
CA SER A 113 -11.66 7.60 -10.82
C SER A 113 -10.32 8.36 -10.74
N GLY A 114 -9.26 7.67 -10.34
CA GLY A 114 -7.92 8.27 -10.23
C GLY A 114 -7.18 8.41 -11.55
N SER A 115 -5.94 8.92 -11.46
CA SER A 115 -5.06 9.00 -12.62
C SER A 115 -4.61 7.61 -13.10
N PRO A 116 -4.08 7.46 -14.33
CA PRO A 116 -3.46 6.21 -14.78
C PRO A 116 -2.36 5.70 -13.83
N ALA A 117 -1.62 6.63 -13.20
CA ALA A 117 -0.62 6.29 -12.20
C ALA A 117 -1.24 5.71 -10.91
N ASP A 118 -2.41 6.23 -10.48
CA ASP A 118 -3.14 5.68 -9.34
C ASP A 118 -3.69 4.28 -9.67
N HIS A 119 -4.25 4.06 -10.87
CA HIS A 119 -4.69 2.72 -11.27
C HIS A 119 -3.52 1.73 -11.33
N GLN A 120 -2.37 2.15 -11.87
CA GLN A 120 -1.17 1.33 -11.89
C GLN A 120 -0.70 1.01 -10.47
N LEU A 121 -0.78 1.98 -9.55
CA LEU A 121 -0.51 1.78 -8.13
C LEU A 121 -1.46 0.71 -7.53
N LEU A 122 -2.79 0.81 -7.72
CA LEU A 122 -3.73 -0.17 -7.17
C LEU A 122 -3.45 -1.60 -7.70
N ARG A 123 -3.11 -1.73 -8.99
CA ARG A 123 -2.71 -3.01 -9.60
C ARG A 123 -1.40 -3.53 -9.02
N ASN A 124 -0.40 -2.67 -8.90
CA ASN A 124 0.91 -2.99 -8.34
C ASN A 124 0.82 -3.47 -6.88
N LEU A 125 -0.20 -3.00 -6.16
CA LEU A 125 -0.49 -3.37 -4.79
C LEU A 125 -1.29 -4.66 -4.66
N ASP A 126 -1.77 -5.21 -5.79
CA ASP A 126 -2.63 -6.39 -5.85
C ASP A 126 -3.83 -6.26 -4.87
N LEU A 127 -4.41 -5.05 -4.84
CA LEU A 127 -5.36 -4.63 -3.83
C LEU A 127 -6.66 -5.44 -3.89
N LEU A 128 -7.12 -5.74 -5.11
CA LEU A 128 -8.33 -6.51 -5.35
C LEU A 128 -8.20 -7.94 -4.79
N ALA A 129 -7.08 -8.63 -5.06
CA ALA A 129 -6.88 -9.99 -4.55
C ALA A 129 -6.79 -10.00 -3.02
N TRP A 130 -6.15 -8.99 -2.43
CA TRP A 130 -6.12 -8.86 -0.97
C TRP A 130 -7.53 -8.70 -0.38
N ILE A 131 -8.36 -7.79 -0.88
CA ILE A 131 -9.73 -7.61 -0.38
C ILE A 131 -10.52 -8.92 -0.50
N ARG A 132 -10.44 -9.59 -1.66
CA ARG A 132 -11.08 -10.90 -1.86
C ARG A 132 -10.62 -11.93 -0.83
N SER A 133 -9.32 -12.01 -0.53
CA SER A 133 -8.81 -12.95 0.48
C SER A 133 -9.38 -12.66 1.88
N ILE A 134 -9.51 -11.38 2.25
CA ILE A 134 -10.05 -10.99 3.56
C ILE A 134 -11.52 -11.33 3.67
N LEU A 135 -12.30 -11.07 2.61
CA LEU A 135 -13.74 -11.34 2.61
C LEU A 135 -14.04 -12.84 2.61
N ASN A 136 -13.25 -13.63 1.88
CA ASN A 136 -13.38 -15.09 1.89
C ASN A 136 -13.02 -15.69 3.25
N ALA A 137 -12.04 -15.14 3.96
CA ALA A 137 -11.67 -15.60 5.30
C ALA A 137 -12.72 -15.27 6.39
N LYS A 138 -13.70 -14.41 6.09
CA LYS A 138 -14.81 -14.04 6.99
C LYS A 138 -16.12 -14.79 6.69
N SER A 139 -16.18 -15.52 5.57
CA SER A 139 -17.35 -16.31 5.16
C SER A 139 -17.26 -17.73 5.71
#